data_AF-A0A9D6PDU8-F1
#
_entry.id   AF-A0A9D6PDU8-F1
#
_cell.length_a   1.000
_cell.length_b   1.000
_cell.length_c   1.000
_cell.angle_alpha   90.00
_cell.angle_beta   90.00
_cell.angle_gamma   90.00
#
_symmetry.space_group_name_H-M   'P 1'
#
loop_
_entity.id
_entity.type
_entity.pdbx_description
1 polymer ?
#
loop_
_entity_poly.entity_id
_entity_poly.type
_entity_poly.pdbx_seq_one_letter_code
_entity_poly.pdbx_strand_id
1 'polypeptide(L)'
;MTPAPAYRASVLIAAALLLFSACAGTGDLAPVGDDEFKTRVAEVFVAGFGGVADKYIEPVAVHSIAIDGMRGLGSIDPALTVARDEGRVVLFASGHEVARLPAPNDGDVVGWANLAADVSLAARGASSDLRSANVEALYEAVFDGVLSRLDIFSRYAGAVEARKNRAKREGFGGIGIRYQIEDGVPVINDVLAGTPAATAGLRKGDRIVAVDGAVLKGLARNEVSDKLRGPIHSKVELTIDRPGEVQPMVIGMERGHIFGVTVTASHKDGIL
;
A
#
# COMPACT_ATOMS: atom_id res chain seq x y z
N MET A 1 56.46 -53.62 -35.87
CA MET A 1 55.75 -54.64 -35.07
C MET A 1 55.28 -53.95 -33.79
N THR A 2 54.00 -53.61 -33.72
CA THR A 2 53.25 -53.14 -32.53
C THR A 2 53.28 -54.20 -31.41
N PRO A 3 52.96 -53.92 -30.12
CA PRO A 3 52.01 -52.89 -29.66
C PRO A 3 52.34 -52.14 -28.34
N ALA A 4 51.53 -51.12 -28.06
CA ALA A 4 51.29 -50.52 -26.74
C ALA A 4 50.58 -51.54 -25.80
N PRO A 5 50.46 -51.35 -24.45
CA PRO A 5 49.68 -50.24 -23.87
C PRO A 5 50.11 -49.78 -22.44
N ALA A 6 49.48 -48.69 -21.96
CA ALA A 6 48.77 -48.59 -20.67
C ALA A 6 48.93 -47.23 -19.95
N TYR A 7 47.82 -46.49 -19.96
CA TYR A 7 47.21 -45.72 -18.86
C TYR A 7 48.11 -45.08 -17.78
N ARG A 8 48.07 -43.75 -17.71
CA ARG A 8 47.70 -42.95 -16.52
C ARG A 8 47.76 -41.45 -16.85
N ALA A 9 46.62 -40.77 -16.80
CA ALA A 9 46.60 -39.31 -16.73
C ALA A 9 45.50 -38.89 -15.74
N SER A 10 45.97 -38.54 -14.55
CA SER A 10 45.23 -37.88 -13.49
C SER A 10 44.97 -36.43 -13.90
N VAL A 11 43.72 -35.95 -13.85
CA VAL A 11 43.45 -34.51 -13.90
C VAL A 11 42.44 -34.13 -12.81
N LEU A 12 42.96 -33.26 -11.97
CA LEU A 12 42.42 -32.54 -10.82
C LEU A 12 40.98 -32.01 -10.97
N ILE A 13 40.16 -32.28 -9.95
CA ILE A 13 38.89 -31.60 -9.68
C ILE A 13 39.20 -30.28 -8.97
N ALA A 14 38.95 -29.15 -9.63
CA ALA A 14 38.98 -27.83 -9.00
C ALA A 14 37.56 -27.45 -8.55
N ALA A 15 37.33 -27.47 -7.24
CA ALA A 15 36.10 -26.99 -6.62
C ALA A 15 36.16 -25.45 -6.51
N ALA A 16 35.31 -24.75 -7.28
CA ALA A 16 35.09 -23.32 -7.14
C ALA A 16 33.94 -23.08 -6.15
N LEU A 17 34.29 -22.63 -4.94
CA LEU A 17 33.37 -22.11 -3.93
C LEU A 17 32.89 -20.71 -4.36
N LEU A 18 31.64 -20.60 -4.81
CA LEU A 18 30.95 -19.32 -4.98
C LEU A 18 30.40 -18.87 -3.61
N LEU A 19 31.13 -17.95 -2.98
CA LEU A 19 30.64 -17.16 -1.85
C LEU A 19 29.71 -16.06 -2.39
N PHE A 20 28.40 -16.28 -2.31
CA PHE A 20 27.41 -15.20 -2.47
C PHE A 20 27.40 -14.34 -1.20
N SER A 21 28.10 -13.20 -1.27
CA SER A 21 27.92 -12.11 -0.31
C SER A 21 26.61 -11.39 -0.66
N ALA A 22 25.55 -11.66 0.09
CA ALA A 22 24.31 -10.90 0.06
C ALA A 22 24.46 -9.70 1.00
N CYS A 23 24.91 -8.56 0.48
CA CYS A 23 24.77 -7.29 1.18
C CYS A 23 23.34 -6.78 0.95
N ALA A 24 22.51 -6.87 1.99
CA ALA A 24 21.24 -6.15 2.08
C ALA A 24 21.56 -4.64 2.17
N GLY A 25 21.42 -3.94 1.05
CA GLY A 25 21.48 -2.49 0.99
C GLY A 25 20.15 -1.90 1.45
N THR A 26 20.23 -0.96 2.38
CA THR A 26 19.18 -0.01 2.74
C THR A 26 18.54 0.57 1.48
N GLY A 27 17.23 0.36 1.32
CA GLY A 27 16.47 0.73 0.13
C GLY A 27 16.34 2.23 -0.05
N ASP A 28 17.31 2.84 -0.72
CA ASP A 28 16.99 3.86 -1.71
C ASP A 28 16.51 3.10 -2.96
N LEU A 29 15.21 3.18 -3.22
CA LEU A 29 14.63 2.65 -4.45
C LEU A 29 15.36 3.29 -5.62
N ALA A 30 15.99 2.47 -6.48
CA ALA A 30 16.53 2.94 -7.74
C ALA A 30 15.48 3.79 -8.47
N PRO A 31 15.87 4.86 -9.18
CA PRO A 31 14.92 5.65 -9.94
C PRO A 31 14.14 4.71 -10.87
N VAL A 32 12.82 4.66 -10.68
CA VAL A 32 11.91 3.86 -11.51
C VAL A 32 12.11 4.32 -12.95
N GLY A 33 12.46 3.39 -13.84
CA GLY A 33 12.64 3.72 -15.26
C GLY A 33 11.34 4.21 -15.88
N ASP A 34 11.42 5.07 -16.89
CA ASP A 34 10.25 5.71 -17.52
C ASP A 34 9.18 4.70 -17.97
N ASP A 35 9.61 3.53 -18.49
CA ASP A 35 8.71 2.46 -18.92
C ASP A 35 7.95 1.80 -17.74
N GLU A 36 8.65 1.57 -16.62
CA GLU A 36 8.05 0.99 -15.41
C GLU A 36 7.08 1.98 -14.77
N PHE A 37 7.47 3.26 -14.71
CA PHE A 37 6.62 4.35 -14.23
C PHE A 37 5.34 4.41 -15.07
N LYS A 38 5.48 4.49 -16.40
CA LYS A 38 4.36 4.59 -17.33
C LYS A 38 3.40 3.40 -17.17
N THR A 39 3.94 2.19 -17.11
CA THR A 39 3.14 0.96 -16.98
C THR A 39 2.31 0.99 -15.70
N ARG A 40 2.95 1.28 -14.57
CA ARG A 40 2.28 1.31 -13.27
C ARG A 40 1.22 2.41 -13.18
N VAL A 41 1.49 3.58 -13.74
CA VAL A 41 0.54 4.69 -13.76
C VAL A 41 -0.66 4.37 -14.66
N ALA A 42 -0.41 3.78 -15.83
CA ALA A 42 -1.47 3.39 -16.75
C ALA A 42 -2.42 2.36 -16.12
N GLU A 43 -1.92 1.36 -15.40
CA GLU A 43 -2.76 0.36 -14.71
C GLU A 43 -3.74 1.00 -13.73
N VAL A 44 -3.26 1.97 -12.93
CA VAL A 44 -4.09 2.70 -11.98
C VAL A 44 -5.14 3.55 -12.70
N PHE A 45 -4.75 4.23 -13.78
CA PHE A 45 -5.68 5.04 -14.58
C PHE A 45 -6.72 4.20 -15.32
N VAL A 46 -6.37 3.01 -15.83
CA VAL A 46 -7.35 2.07 -16.43
C VAL A 46 -8.39 1.68 -15.39
N ALA A 47 -7.95 1.27 -14.19
CA ALA A 47 -8.85 0.87 -13.12
C ALA A 47 -9.74 2.04 -12.64
N GLY A 48 -9.16 3.25 -12.55
CA GLY A 48 -9.87 4.43 -12.07
C GLY A 48 -10.84 5.00 -13.10
N PHE A 49 -10.42 5.22 -14.34
CA PHE A 49 -11.29 5.77 -15.40
C PHE A 49 -12.42 4.80 -15.74
N GLY A 50 -12.13 3.51 -15.89
CA GLY A 50 -13.16 2.49 -16.08
C GLY A 50 -14.09 2.41 -14.86
N GLY A 51 -13.53 2.43 -13.65
CA GLY A 51 -14.30 2.40 -12.42
C GLY A 51 -15.28 3.57 -12.28
N VAL A 52 -14.89 4.78 -12.69
CA VAL A 52 -15.77 5.95 -12.71
C VAL A 52 -16.81 5.82 -13.82
N ALA A 53 -16.40 5.54 -15.05
CA ALA A 53 -17.31 5.46 -16.20
C ALA A 53 -18.38 4.37 -16.04
N ASP A 54 -18.03 3.23 -15.43
CA ASP A 54 -18.92 2.09 -15.26
C ASP A 54 -19.85 2.20 -14.05
N LYS A 55 -19.42 2.89 -12.98
CA LYS A 55 -20.13 2.88 -11.69
C LYS A 55 -20.80 4.19 -11.33
N TYR A 56 -20.49 5.28 -12.04
CA TYR A 56 -21.16 6.55 -11.79
C TYR A 56 -22.65 6.44 -12.14
N ILE A 57 -23.49 7.13 -11.38
CA ILE A 57 -24.95 7.03 -11.49
C ILE A 57 -25.43 7.51 -12.87
N GLU A 58 -24.82 8.59 -13.36
CA GLU A 58 -25.08 9.14 -14.69
C GLU A 58 -23.98 8.70 -15.67
N PRO A 59 -24.28 8.41 -16.94
CA PRO A 59 -23.25 8.04 -17.90
C PRO A 59 -22.21 9.15 -18.06
N VAL A 60 -20.93 8.82 -17.82
CA VAL A 60 -19.82 9.77 -17.94
C VAL A 60 -19.00 9.45 -19.18
N ALA A 61 -18.69 10.47 -19.98
CA ALA A 61 -17.82 10.31 -21.13
C ALA A 61 -16.34 10.22 -20.68
N VAL A 62 -15.70 9.08 -20.97
CA VAL A 62 -14.32 8.77 -20.56
C VAL A 62 -13.33 9.85 -21.02
N HIS A 63 -13.43 10.31 -22.27
CA HIS A 63 -12.56 11.37 -22.76
C HIS A 63 -12.64 12.65 -21.92
N SER A 64 -13.82 13.03 -21.44
CA SER A 64 -14.01 14.25 -20.67
C SER A 64 -13.31 14.15 -19.32
N ILE A 65 -13.54 13.04 -18.59
CA ILE A 65 -12.90 12.84 -17.29
C ILE A 65 -11.40 12.64 -17.40
N ALA A 66 -10.91 11.99 -18.46
CA ALA A 66 -9.48 11.83 -18.67
C ALA A 66 -8.79 13.19 -18.92
N ILE A 67 -9.41 14.06 -19.72
CA ILE A 67 -8.91 15.43 -19.95
C ILE A 67 -8.91 16.24 -18.66
N ASP A 68 -10.01 16.20 -17.90
CA ASP A 68 -10.10 16.92 -16.62
C ASP A 68 -9.11 16.36 -15.59
N GLY A 69 -8.88 15.05 -15.62
CA GLY A 69 -7.83 14.41 -14.81
C GLY A 69 -6.43 14.90 -15.17
N MET A 70 -6.08 14.93 -16.45
CA MET A 70 -4.78 15.45 -16.88
C MET A 70 -4.58 16.94 -16.53
N ARG A 71 -5.65 17.75 -16.56
CA ARG A 71 -5.61 19.15 -16.08
C ARG A 71 -5.36 19.24 -14.58
N GLY A 72 -5.77 18.23 -13.81
CA GLY A 72 -5.54 18.14 -12.37
C GLY A 72 -4.06 18.20 -11.97
N LEU A 73 -3.13 17.83 -12.87
CA LEU A 73 -1.69 17.99 -12.67
C LEU A 73 -1.27 19.45 -12.37
N GLY A 74 -2.06 20.43 -12.81
CA GLY A 74 -1.86 21.84 -12.51
C GLY A 74 -1.96 22.19 -11.01
N SER A 75 -2.54 21.31 -10.18
CA SER A 75 -2.54 21.46 -8.73
C SER A 75 -1.16 21.24 -8.10
N ILE A 76 -0.29 20.47 -8.76
CA ILE A 76 1.09 20.25 -8.34
C ILE A 76 1.99 21.35 -8.90
N ASP A 77 1.83 21.68 -10.19
CA ASP A 77 2.56 22.75 -10.85
C ASP A 77 1.60 23.63 -11.67
N PRO A 78 1.25 24.84 -11.16
CA PRO A 78 0.32 25.75 -11.83
C PRO A 78 0.76 26.25 -13.22
N ALA A 79 2.02 26.05 -13.61
CA ALA A 79 2.50 26.40 -14.94
C ALA A 79 2.14 25.34 -16.00
N LEU A 80 1.63 24.18 -15.57
CA LEU A 80 1.18 23.13 -16.47
C LEU A 80 -0.26 23.36 -16.90
N THR A 81 -0.51 23.23 -18.20
CA THR A 81 -1.86 23.27 -18.75
C THR A 81 -2.05 22.17 -19.79
N VAL A 82 -3.27 21.63 -19.86
CA VAL A 82 -3.64 20.58 -20.81
C VAL A 82 -4.84 21.05 -21.64
N ALA A 83 -4.66 21.02 -22.96
CA ALA A 83 -5.66 21.40 -23.94
C ALA A 83 -5.96 20.25 -24.92
N ARG A 84 -7.13 20.32 -25.55
CA ARG A 84 -7.49 19.46 -26.69
C ARG A 84 -7.50 20.33 -27.94
N ASP A 85 -6.82 19.88 -28.98
CA ASP A 85 -6.65 20.60 -30.26
C ASP A 85 -6.71 19.60 -31.41
N GLU A 86 -7.66 19.74 -32.33
CA GLU A 86 -7.80 18.91 -33.55
C GLU A 86 -7.59 17.39 -33.35
N GLY A 87 -8.26 16.78 -32.36
CA GLY A 87 -8.12 15.34 -32.08
C GLY A 87 -6.79 14.96 -31.42
N ARG A 88 -6.08 15.93 -30.85
CA ARG A 88 -4.87 15.74 -30.06
C ARG A 88 -5.03 16.32 -28.66
N VAL A 89 -4.23 15.80 -27.74
CA VAL A 89 -4.04 16.37 -26.40
C VAL A 89 -2.67 17.02 -26.36
N VAL A 90 -2.64 18.28 -25.95
CA VAL A 90 -1.44 19.10 -25.91
C VAL A 90 -1.16 19.50 -24.47
N LEU A 91 0.06 19.18 -24.03
CA LEU A 91 0.60 19.59 -22.74
C LEU A 91 1.48 20.83 -22.95
N PHE A 92 1.24 21.86 -22.15
CA PHE A 92 2.10 23.03 -22.07
C PHE A 92 2.71 23.14 -20.67
N ALA A 93 3.95 23.64 -20.61
CA ALA A 93 4.61 24.06 -19.38
C ALA A 93 5.12 25.48 -19.53
N SER A 94 4.74 26.38 -18.62
CA SER A 94 5.07 27.80 -18.69
C SER A 94 4.72 28.44 -20.04
N GLY A 95 3.62 28.02 -20.65
CA GLY A 95 3.15 28.50 -21.96
C GLY A 95 3.84 27.88 -23.19
N HIS A 96 4.82 27.00 -23.02
CA HIS A 96 5.50 26.32 -24.12
C HIS A 96 4.95 24.90 -24.31
N GLU A 97 4.76 24.48 -25.57
CA GLU A 97 4.34 23.12 -25.90
C GLU A 97 5.43 22.12 -25.50
N VAL A 98 5.07 21.16 -24.66
CA VAL A 98 5.96 20.07 -24.18
C VAL A 98 5.69 18.78 -24.94
N ALA A 99 4.42 18.47 -25.16
CA ALA A 99 4.00 17.26 -25.84
C ALA A 99 2.67 17.48 -26.57
N ARG A 100 2.52 16.80 -27.71
CA ARG A 100 1.30 16.77 -28.50
C ARG A 100 1.05 15.32 -28.92
N LEU A 101 0.02 14.72 -28.34
CA LEU A 101 -0.26 13.29 -28.42
C LEU A 101 -1.62 13.04 -29.08
N PRO A 102 -1.78 11.98 -29.89
CA PRO A 102 -3.05 11.67 -30.52
C PRO A 102 -4.11 11.31 -29.47
N ALA A 103 -5.31 11.87 -29.60
CA ALA A 103 -6.42 11.49 -28.75
C ALA A 103 -6.98 10.12 -29.20
N PRO A 104 -7.20 9.19 -28.26
CA PRO A 104 -7.93 7.95 -28.52
C PRO A 104 -9.37 8.21 -28.94
N ASN A 105 -10.06 7.14 -29.36
CA ASN A 105 -11.51 7.18 -29.54
C ASN A 105 -12.20 7.56 -28.21
N ASP A 106 -13.29 8.33 -28.28
CA ASP A 106 -13.91 8.96 -27.11
C ASP A 106 -14.36 7.97 -26.00
N GLY A 107 -14.65 6.72 -26.36
CA GLY A 107 -15.04 5.64 -25.43
C GLY A 107 -13.93 4.65 -25.07
N ASP A 108 -12.70 4.85 -25.56
CA ASP A 108 -11.58 3.91 -25.32
C ASP A 108 -10.92 4.17 -23.95
N VAL A 109 -11.41 3.48 -22.92
CA VAL A 109 -10.88 3.58 -21.54
C VAL A 109 -9.38 3.33 -21.47
N VAL A 110 -8.91 2.28 -22.14
CA VAL A 110 -7.49 1.88 -22.08
C VAL A 110 -6.63 2.90 -22.82
N GLY A 111 -7.08 3.37 -23.98
CA GLY A 111 -6.42 4.43 -24.73
C GLY A 111 -6.29 5.71 -23.92
N TRP A 112 -7.38 6.17 -23.28
CA TRP A 112 -7.36 7.41 -22.49
C TRP A 112 -6.50 7.30 -21.23
N ALA A 113 -6.48 6.14 -20.58
CA ALA A 113 -5.60 5.87 -19.45
C ALA A 113 -4.11 5.88 -19.85
N ASN A 114 -3.77 5.23 -20.96
CA ASN A 114 -2.41 5.23 -21.50
C ASN A 114 -1.96 6.64 -21.90
N LEU A 115 -2.82 7.40 -22.57
CA LEU A 115 -2.55 8.79 -22.91
C LEU A 115 -2.30 9.65 -21.66
N ALA A 116 -3.11 9.47 -20.60
CA ALA A 116 -2.91 10.19 -19.35
C ALA A 116 -1.58 9.82 -18.67
N ALA A 117 -1.14 8.57 -18.75
CA ALA A 117 0.18 8.15 -18.29
C ALA A 117 1.31 8.80 -19.11
N ASP A 118 1.16 8.88 -20.43
CA ASP A 118 2.11 9.56 -21.33
C ASP A 118 2.22 11.06 -21.03
N VAL A 119 1.08 11.74 -20.83
CA VAL A 119 1.06 13.15 -20.41
C VAL A 119 1.71 13.33 -19.05
N SER A 120 1.45 12.42 -18.10
CA SER A 120 2.05 12.43 -16.76
C SER A 120 3.59 12.28 -16.82
N LEU A 121 4.09 11.40 -17.68
CA LEU A 121 5.52 11.22 -17.90
C LEU A 121 6.15 12.47 -18.54
N ALA A 122 5.54 13.02 -19.60
CA ALA A 122 6.00 14.25 -20.24
C ALA A 122 6.02 15.44 -19.26
N ALA A 123 5.00 15.54 -18.41
CA ALA A 123 4.90 16.59 -17.39
C ALA A 123 6.01 16.47 -16.32
N ARG A 124 6.36 15.25 -15.88
CA ARG A 124 7.54 15.02 -15.01
C ARG A 124 8.86 15.38 -15.69
N GLY A 125 8.95 15.21 -17.00
CA GLY A 125 10.08 15.68 -17.80
C GLY A 125 10.23 17.20 -17.75
N ALA A 126 9.12 17.94 -17.85
CA ALA A 126 9.10 19.40 -17.93
C ALA A 126 9.02 20.14 -16.57
N SER A 127 8.59 19.49 -15.49
CA SER A 127 8.37 20.11 -14.17
C SER A 127 9.23 19.46 -13.09
N SER A 128 10.02 20.28 -12.37
CA SER A 128 10.80 19.82 -11.20
C SER A 128 9.88 19.33 -10.07
N ASP A 129 8.74 19.97 -9.91
CA ASP A 129 7.81 19.71 -8.82
C ASP A 129 7.17 18.34 -9.02
N LEU A 130 6.65 18.05 -10.22
CA LEU A 130 6.16 16.72 -10.57
C LEU A 130 7.25 15.65 -10.54
N ARG A 131 8.48 15.96 -10.93
CA ARG A 131 9.59 15.00 -10.91
C ARG A 131 9.91 14.56 -9.48
N SER A 132 9.89 15.50 -8.54
CA SER A 132 10.14 15.28 -7.12
C SER A 132 8.93 14.75 -6.35
N ALA A 133 7.72 14.94 -6.89
CA ALA A 133 6.49 14.45 -6.29
C ALA A 133 6.45 12.91 -6.23
N ASN A 134 5.92 12.41 -5.11
CA ASN A 134 5.52 11.01 -4.98
C ASN A 134 4.46 10.66 -6.04
N VAL A 135 4.51 9.44 -6.56
CA VAL A 135 3.52 8.95 -7.53
C VAL A 135 2.08 9.01 -6.98
N GLU A 136 1.91 8.86 -5.67
CA GLU A 136 0.59 8.97 -5.04
C GLU A 136 -0.01 10.38 -5.18
N ALA A 137 0.83 11.42 -5.03
CA ALA A 137 0.37 12.81 -5.20
C ALA A 137 -0.06 13.08 -6.65
N LEU A 138 0.61 12.43 -7.61
CA LEU A 138 0.21 12.47 -9.01
C LEU A 138 -1.15 11.79 -9.23
N TYR A 139 -1.40 10.64 -8.61
CA TYR A 139 -2.72 10.00 -8.66
C TYR A 139 -3.79 10.88 -8.03
N GLU A 140 -3.52 11.45 -6.86
CA GLU A 140 -4.42 12.40 -6.19
C GLU A 140 -4.77 13.57 -7.11
N ALA A 141 -3.78 14.25 -7.69
CA ALA A 141 -3.99 15.36 -8.60
C ALA A 141 -4.85 14.97 -9.82
N VAL A 142 -4.57 13.82 -10.44
CA VAL A 142 -5.34 13.36 -11.61
C VAL A 142 -6.76 12.96 -11.22
N PHE A 143 -6.96 12.20 -10.15
CA PHE A 143 -8.30 11.77 -9.78
C PHE A 143 -9.15 12.88 -9.15
N ASP A 144 -8.54 13.85 -8.49
CA ASP A 144 -9.25 15.07 -8.07
C ASP A 144 -9.73 15.85 -9.30
N GLY A 145 -8.92 15.92 -10.36
CA GLY A 145 -9.35 16.45 -11.66
C GLY A 145 -10.53 15.69 -12.26
N VAL A 146 -10.46 14.34 -12.31
CA VAL A 146 -11.54 13.46 -12.79
C VAL A 146 -12.85 13.70 -12.04
N LEU A 147 -12.79 13.82 -10.71
CA LEU A 147 -13.97 13.88 -9.84
C LEU A 147 -14.51 15.30 -9.65
N SER A 148 -13.72 16.33 -9.96
CA SER A 148 -14.03 17.75 -9.69
C SER A 148 -15.38 18.25 -10.22
N ARG A 149 -15.90 17.63 -11.28
CA ARG A 149 -17.19 18.00 -11.91
C ARG A 149 -18.29 16.96 -11.76
N LEU A 150 -18.02 15.87 -11.04
CA LEU A 150 -18.99 14.80 -10.87
C LEU A 150 -19.88 15.07 -9.66
N ASP A 151 -19.30 15.06 -8.45
CA ASP A 151 -20.04 15.24 -7.20
C ASP A 151 -19.15 15.80 -6.07
N ILE A 152 -19.73 16.61 -5.18
CA ILE A 152 -19.02 17.32 -4.10
C ILE A 152 -18.53 16.40 -2.97
N PHE A 153 -19.04 15.17 -2.87
CA PHE A 153 -18.62 14.20 -1.87
C PHE A 153 -17.67 13.13 -2.42
N SER A 154 -17.48 13.10 -3.74
CA SER A 154 -16.58 12.19 -4.41
C SER A 154 -15.14 12.64 -4.21
N ARG A 155 -14.28 11.70 -3.81
CA ARG A 155 -12.85 11.96 -3.58
C ARG A 155 -12.02 10.74 -3.91
N TYR A 156 -10.80 10.98 -4.36
CA TYR A 156 -9.81 9.93 -4.44
C TYR A 156 -9.40 9.50 -3.02
N ALA A 157 -9.13 8.20 -2.86
CA ALA A 157 -8.58 7.65 -1.63
C ALA A 157 -7.33 6.86 -2.00
N GLY A 158 -6.18 7.45 -1.72
CA GLY A 158 -4.89 6.82 -1.99
C GLY A 158 -4.68 5.52 -1.23
N ALA A 159 -3.62 4.78 -1.57
CA ALA A 159 -3.39 3.40 -1.12
C ALA A 159 -3.48 3.21 0.41
N VAL A 160 -2.96 4.18 1.18
CA VAL A 160 -2.98 4.15 2.65
C VAL A 160 -4.41 4.33 3.18
N GLU A 161 -5.14 5.34 2.70
CA GLU A 161 -6.51 5.61 3.14
C GLU A 161 -7.48 4.52 2.66
N ALA A 162 -7.30 4.00 1.44
CA ALA A 162 -8.04 2.85 0.94
C ALA A 162 -7.84 1.62 1.83
N ARG A 163 -6.60 1.33 2.27
CA ARG A 163 -6.30 0.24 3.21
C ARG A 163 -6.97 0.46 4.56
N LYS A 164 -6.91 1.68 5.11
CA LYS A 164 -7.59 2.03 6.37
C LYS A 164 -9.12 1.90 6.25
N ASN A 165 -9.70 2.36 5.14
CA ASN A 165 -11.15 2.28 4.90
C ASN A 165 -11.62 0.83 4.76
N ARG A 166 -10.86 -0.01 4.06
CA ARG A 166 -11.13 -1.45 3.97
C ARG A 166 -11.07 -2.09 5.35
N ALA A 167 -10.02 -1.81 6.12
CA ALA A 167 -9.89 -2.33 7.47
C ALA A 167 -10.97 -1.83 8.44
N LYS A 168 -11.51 -0.62 8.25
CA LYS A 168 -12.68 -0.14 9.01
C LYS A 168 -13.95 -0.92 8.67
N ARG A 169 -14.14 -1.30 7.40
CA ARG A 169 -15.33 -2.03 6.92
C ARG A 169 -15.27 -3.52 7.26
N GLU A 170 -14.12 -4.14 7.03
CA GLU A 170 -13.92 -5.59 7.16
C GLU A 170 -13.39 -5.98 8.55
N GLY A 171 -12.95 -5.01 9.36
CA GLY A 171 -12.23 -5.23 10.61
C GLY A 171 -10.71 -5.25 10.38
N PHE A 172 -9.94 -4.86 11.41
CA PHE A 172 -8.49 -5.01 11.37
C PHE A 172 -8.12 -6.45 11.71
N GLY A 173 -7.16 -7.02 10.98
CA GLY A 173 -6.46 -8.19 11.46
C GLY A 173 -5.65 -7.82 12.71
N GLY A 174 -5.98 -8.47 13.82
CA GLY A 174 -5.37 -8.18 15.10
C GLY A 174 -5.64 -9.28 16.11
N ILE A 175 -5.32 -8.99 17.37
CA ILE A 175 -5.39 -9.98 18.45
C ILE A 175 -6.57 -9.79 19.40
N GLY A 176 -7.19 -8.59 19.45
CA GLY A 176 -8.40 -8.36 20.24
C GLY A 176 -8.15 -7.94 21.70
N ILE A 177 -7.24 -6.99 21.90
CA ILE A 177 -6.94 -6.43 23.23
C ILE A 177 -7.18 -4.92 23.25
N ARG A 178 -7.42 -4.39 24.45
CA ARG A 178 -7.20 -2.98 24.76
C ARG A 178 -5.97 -2.89 25.67
N TYR A 179 -5.19 -1.83 25.49
CA TYR A 179 -3.98 -1.62 26.28
C TYR A 179 -3.70 -0.13 26.51
N GLN A 180 -2.90 0.13 27.53
CA GLN A 180 -2.30 1.42 27.79
C GLN A 180 -0.79 1.30 27.87
N ILE A 181 -0.07 2.41 27.66
CA ILE A 181 1.38 2.42 27.80
C ILE A 181 1.70 2.82 29.23
N GLU A 182 2.39 1.96 29.98
CA GLU A 182 2.89 2.22 31.33
C GLU A 182 4.38 1.95 31.35
N ASP A 183 5.18 2.89 31.88
CA ASP A 183 6.64 2.80 31.92
C ASP A 183 7.28 2.49 30.55
N GLY A 184 6.64 3.00 29.48
CA GLY A 184 7.05 2.78 28.10
C GLY A 184 6.72 1.39 27.54
N VAL A 185 5.94 0.56 28.25
CA VAL A 185 5.56 -0.80 27.83
C VAL A 185 4.03 -0.90 27.67
N PRO A 186 3.51 -1.59 26.64
CA PRO A 186 2.09 -1.88 26.53
C PRO A 186 1.59 -2.83 27.61
N VAL A 187 0.63 -2.39 28.41
CA VAL A 187 -0.04 -3.16 29.46
C VAL A 187 -1.50 -3.38 29.08
N ILE A 188 -1.91 -4.65 29.03
CA ILE A 188 -3.28 -5.04 28.67
C ILE A 188 -4.25 -4.59 29.76
N ASN A 189 -5.25 -3.80 29.42
CA ASN A 189 -6.31 -3.41 30.36
C ASN A 189 -7.63 -4.16 30.14
N ASP A 190 -7.85 -4.72 28.95
CA ASP A 190 -9.02 -5.54 28.61
C ASP A 190 -8.67 -6.54 27.48
N VAL A 191 -9.26 -7.73 27.53
CA VAL A 191 -9.14 -8.77 26.50
C VAL A 191 -10.54 -9.10 26.00
N LEU A 192 -10.78 -8.86 24.72
CA LEU A 192 -12.10 -8.99 24.13
C LEU A 192 -12.48 -10.48 24.02
N ALA A 193 -13.67 -10.84 24.51
CA ALA A 193 -14.16 -12.21 24.43
C ALA A 193 -14.30 -12.69 22.97
N GLY A 194 -14.01 -13.97 22.72
CA GLY A 194 -14.09 -14.58 21.39
C GLY A 194 -13.00 -14.13 20.40
N THR A 195 -11.95 -13.44 20.87
CA THR A 195 -10.83 -13.01 20.02
C THR A 195 -9.60 -13.92 20.18
N PRO A 196 -8.63 -13.86 19.26
CA PRO A 196 -7.40 -14.66 19.37
C PRO A 196 -6.66 -14.50 20.69
N ALA A 197 -6.59 -13.27 21.24
CA ALA A 197 -5.97 -13.00 22.53
C ALA A 197 -6.64 -13.75 23.68
N ALA A 198 -7.98 -13.80 23.68
CA ALA A 198 -8.74 -14.54 24.69
C ALA A 198 -8.47 -16.04 24.59
N THR A 199 -8.50 -16.60 23.39
CA THR A 199 -8.21 -18.02 23.13
C THR A 199 -6.76 -18.39 23.48
N ALA A 200 -5.81 -17.49 23.23
CA ALA A 200 -4.40 -17.65 23.55
C ALA A 200 -4.07 -17.45 25.04
N GLY A 201 -5.06 -17.07 25.86
CA GLY A 201 -4.91 -16.95 27.31
C GLY A 201 -4.22 -15.67 27.77
N LEU A 202 -4.24 -14.60 26.97
CA LEU A 202 -3.87 -13.26 27.42
C LEU A 202 -4.85 -12.76 28.48
N ARG A 203 -4.33 -11.94 29.41
CA ARG A 203 -5.08 -11.45 30.57
C ARG A 203 -4.84 -9.97 30.77
N LYS A 204 -5.80 -9.33 31.43
CA LYS A 204 -5.61 -7.98 31.98
C LYS A 204 -4.40 -7.99 32.92
N GLY A 205 -3.54 -7.00 32.78
CA GLY A 205 -2.30 -6.82 33.53
C GLY A 205 -1.06 -7.40 32.84
N ASP A 206 -1.22 -8.18 31.77
CA ASP A 206 -0.08 -8.66 30.98
C ASP A 206 0.69 -7.49 30.36
N ARG A 207 2.02 -7.53 30.47
CA ARG A 207 2.92 -6.54 29.86
C ARG A 207 3.54 -7.13 28.61
N ILE A 208 3.32 -6.50 27.46
CA ILE A 208 3.81 -6.99 26.16
C ILE A 208 5.22 -6.43 25.94
N VAL A 209 6.23 -7.26 26.18
CA VAL A 209 7.64 -6.87 26.11
C VAL A 209 8.13 -6.84 24.66
N ALA A 210 7.71 -7.81 23.85
CA ALA A 210 8.11 -7.92 22.45
C ALA A 210 7.00 -8.51 21.56
N VAL A 211 7.07 -8.20 20.27
CA VAL A 211 6.23 -8.77 19.20
C VAL A 211 7.16 -9.29 18.11
N ASP A 212 7.06 -10.56 17.77
CA ASP A 212 7.89 -11.22 16.76
C ASP A 212 9.39 -10.97 17.01
N GLY A 213 9.80 -11.02 18.28
CA GLY A 213 11.17 -10.74 18.74
C GLY A 213 11.56 -9.25 18.82
N ALA A 214 10.73 -8.33 18.32
CA ALA A 214 10.99 -6.90 18.39
C ALA A 214 10.49 -6.29 19.71
N VAL A 215 11.40 -5.70 20.49
CA VAL A 215 11.08 -5.05 21.77
C VAL A 215 10.15 -3.86 21.56
N LEU A 216 9.12 -3.75 22.40
CA LEU A 216 8.12 -2.67 22.34
C LEU A 216 8.43 -1.48 23.25
N LYS A 217 9.39 -1.63 24.17
CA LYS A 217 9.70 -0.60 25.16
C LYS A 217 10.13 0.70 24.47
N GLY A 218 9.44 1.80 24.81
CA GLY A 218 9.74 3.15 24.33
C GLY A 218 9.11 3.50 22.99
N LEU A 219 8.40 2.57 22.33
CA LEU A 219 7.67 2.87 21.10
C LEU A 219 6.43 3.72 21.36
N ALA A 220 6.08 4.57 20.40
CA ALA A 220 4.81 5.29 20.45
C ALA A 220 3.63 4.33 20.29
N ARG A 221 2.45 4.71 20.81
CA ARG A 221 1.21 3.91 20.73
C ARG A 221 0.86 3.48 19.30
N ASN A 222 1.11 4.34 18.31
CA ASN A 222 0.82 4.01 16.91
C ASN A 222 1.74 2.90 16.40
N GLU A 223 3.05 2.98 16.69
CA GLU A 223 4.02 1.96 16.30
C GLU A 223 3.74 0.61 16.95
N VAL A 224 3.36 0.61 18.24
CA VAL A 224 2.89 -0.59 18.94
C VAL A 224 1.66 -1.17 18.24
N SER A 225 0.69 -0.33 17.89
CA SER A 225 -0.54 -0.76 17.21
C SER A 225 -0.24 -1.37 15.85
N ASP A 226 0.70 -0.80 15.10
CA ASP A 226 1.11 -1.29 13.78
C ASP A 226 1.81 -2.65 13.86
N LYS A 227 2.55 -2.93 14.94
CA LYS A 227 3.16 -4.25 15.20
C LYS A 227 2.14 -5.31 15.62
N LEU A 228 1.19 -4.95 16.47
CA LEU A 228 0.15 -5.88 16.94
C LEU A 228 -0.86 -6.21 15.84
N ARG A 229 -1.10 -5.26 14.91
CA ARG A 229 -1.94 -5.46 13.73
C ARG A 229 -1.16 -6.17 12.63
N GLY A 230 -1.90 -6.74 11.69
CA GLY A 230 -1.34 -7.43 10.54
C GLY A 230 -2.44 -8.04 9.68
N PRO A 231 -2.07 -8.75 8.61
CA PRO A 231 -3.04 -9.49 7.81
C PRO A 231 -3.82 -10.49 8.67
N ILE A 232 -5.10 -10.69 8.38
CA ILE A 232 -5.87 -11.78 8.99
C ILE A 232 -5.20 -13.11 8.61
N HIS A 233 -5.26 -14.09 9.51
CA HIS A 233 -4.60 -15.40 9.39
C HIS A 233 -3.06 -15.36 9.45
N SER A 234 -2.45 -14.19 9.61
CA SER A 234 -1.00 -14.11 9.88
C SER A 234 -0.71 -14.50 11.33
N LYS A 235 0.44 -15.15 11.55
CA LYS A 235 0.92 -15.46 12.90
C LYS A 235 1.53 -14.23 13.56
N VAL A 236 1.41 -14.17 14.88
CA VAL A 236 2.10 -13.20 15.74
C VAL A 236 2.55 -13.90 17.00
N GLU A 237 3.76 -13.60 17.43
CA GLU A 237 4.34 -14.09 18.66
C GLU A 237 4.53 -12.93 19.64
N LEU A 238 3.99 -13.06 20.84
CA LEU A 238 4.12 -12.06 21.89
C LEU A 238 5.01 -12.59 23.01
N THR A 239 5.98 -11.79 23.44
CA THR A 239 6.68 -12.02 24.71
C THR A 239 5.97 -11.24 25.81
N ILE A 240 5.42 -11.95 26.78
CA ILE A 240 4.61 -11.41 27.85
C ILE A 240 5.36 -11.52 29.18
N ASP A 241 5.44 -10.41 29.90
CA ASP A 241 5.81 -10.34 31.30
C ASP A 241 4.51 -10.23 32.13
N ARG A 242 4.18 -11.30 32.85
CA ARG A 242 2.93 -11.43 33.60
C ARG A 242 3.20 -11.23 35.10
N PRO A 243 2.56 -10.26 35.76
CA PRO A 243 2.71 -10.07 37.19
C PRO A 243 2.40 -11.34 37.98
N GLY A 244 3.34 -11.75 38.85
CA GLY A 244 3.23 -12.97 39.67
C GLY A 244 3.89 -14.22 39.06
N GLU A 245 4.29 -14.17 37.79
CA GLU A 245 5.08 -15.23 37.15
C GLU A 245 6.58 -14.91 37.23
N VAL A 246 7.41 -15.94 37.38
CA VAL A 246 8.86 -15.77 37.59
C VAL A 246 9.62 -15.48 36.29
N GLN A 247 9.11 -15.94 35.15
CA GLN A 247 9.76 -15.80 33.85
C GLN A 247 8.78 -15.30 32.78
N PRO A 248 9.24 -14.47 31.83
CA PRO A 248 8.44 -14.11 30.66
C PRO A 248 8.01 -15.34 29.87
N MET A 249 6.81 -15.27 29.31
CA MET A 249 6.24 -16.34 28.48
C MET A 249 6.06 -15.88 27.04
N VAL A 250 6.22 -16.82 26.12
CA VAL A 250 6.02 -16.59 24.69
C VAL A 250 4.67 -17.18 24.30
N ILE A 251 3.79 -16.34 23.75
CA ILE A 251 2.45 -16.73 23.34
C ILE A 251 2.29 -16.42 21.86
N GLY A 252 2.19 -17.49 21.05
CA GLY A 252 1.88 -17.41 19.63
C GLY A 252 0.37 -17.48 19.39
N MET A 253 -0.14 -16.67 18.46
CA MET A 253 -1.52 -16.74 18.00
C MET A 253 -1.65 -16.34 16.54
N GLU A 254 -2.80 -16.64 15.95
CA GLU A 254 -3.16 -16.21 14.61
C GLU A 254 -4.03 -14.95 14.70
N ARG A 255 -3.71 -13.92 13.92
CA ARG A 255 -4.49 -12.68 13.87
C ARG A 255 -5.87 -12.96 13.27
N GLY A 256 -6.91 -12.50 13.95
CA GLY A 256 -8.30 -12.66 13.54
C GLY A 256 -8.94 -11.32 13.18
N HIS A 257 -10.15 -11.39 12.63
CA HIS A 257 -10.98 -10.20 12.51
C HIS A 257 -11.39 -9.69 13.88
N ILE A 258 -11.02 -8.46 14.21
CA ILE A 258 -11.43 -7.82 15.45
C ILE A 258 -12.59 -6.87 15.14
N PHE A 259 -13.79 -7.28 15.52
CA PHE A 259 -14.98 -6.46 15.44
C PHE A 259 -15.14 -5.67 16.74
N GLY A 260 -15.51 -4.39 16.63
CA GLY A 260 -16.05 -3.68 17.78
C GLY A 260 -17.38 -4.33 18.15
N VAL A 261 -17.58 -4.68 19.42
CA VAL A 261 -18.90 -5.13 19.88
C VAL A 261 -19.85 -3.95 19.73
N THR A 262 -20.73 -3.98 18.72
CA THR A 262 -21.69 -2.90 18.42
C THR A 262 -23.03 -3.11 19.12
N VAL A 263 -23.32 -4.34 19.54
CA VAL A 263 -24.53 -4.72 20.27
C VAL A 263 -24.13 -5.65 21.40
N THR A 264 -24.53 -5.29 22.62
CA THR A 264 -24.46 -6.16 23.79
C THR A 264 -25.88 -6.56 24.18
N ALA A 265 -26.15 -7.86 24.21
CA ALA A 265 -27.38 -8.39 24.79
C ALA A 265 -27.13 -8.78 26.25
N SER A 266 -28.11 -8.59 27.12
CA SER A 266 -28.02 -9.00 28.53
C SER A 266 -29.33 -9.61 28.97
N HIS A 267 -29.30 -10.86 29.42
CA HIS A 267 -30.51 -11.49 29.95
C HIS A 267 -30.79 -11.03 31.38
N LYS A 268 -32.02 -10.59 31.63
CA LYS A 268 -32.53 -10.32 32.98
C LYS A 268 -33.90 -10.97 33.15
N ASP A 269 -34.05 -11.78 34.19
CA ASP A 269 -35.29 -12.49 34.52
C ASP A 269 -35.84 -13.36 33.38
N GLY A 270 -34.94 -13.98 32.60
CA GLY A 270 -35.32 -14.84 31.47
C GLY A 270 -35.67 -14.10 30.18
N ILE A 271 -35.47 -12.77 30.13
CA ILE A 271 -35.72 -11.93 28.94
C ILE A 271 -34.38 -11.37 28.46
N LEU A 272 -34.13 -11.50 27.14
CA LEU A 272 -32.92 -11.03 26.44
C LEU A 272 -32.87 -9.50 26.30
#